data_AF-A0A0K9X9Z0-F1
#
_entry.id   AF-A0A0K9X9Z0-F1
#
_cell.length_a   1.000
_cell.length_b   1.000
_cell.length_c   1.000
_cell.angle_alpha   90.00
_cell.angle_beta   90.00
_cell.angle_gamma   90.00
#
_symmetry.space_group_name_H-M   'P 1'
#
loop_
_entity.id
_entity.type
_entity.pdbx_description
1 polymer ?
#
loop_
_entity_poly.entity_id
_entity_poly.type
_entity_poly.pdbx_seq_one_letter_code
_entity_poly.pdbx_strand_id
1 'polypeptide(L)' 'MSTEERAQEWAVVVNDEEQYSVWPADRPAPAGWHETGRHGTREECLEHIAQVWTDMRPLSLRKRLEAQK' A
#
# COMPACT_ATOMS: atom_id res chain seq x y z
N MET A 1 -0.27 -4.47 28.13
CA MET A 1 0.09 -3.33 27.27
C MET A 1 0.55 -3.88 25.93
N SER A 2 -0.25 -3.78 24.88
CA SER A 2 0.22 -3.99 23.50
C SER A 2 -0.79 -3.37 22.54
N THR A 3 -0.34 -2.27 21.93
CA THR A 3 -0.81 -1.64 20.69
C THR A 3 -2.29 -1.33 20.60
N GLU A 4 -2.64 -0.09 20.94
CA GLU A 4 -3.92 0.52 20.57
C GLU A 4 -4.19 0.29 19.08
N GLU A 5 -5.23 -0.50 18.79
CA GLU A 5 -5.98 -0.50 17.53
C GLU A 5 -6.66 0.87 17.38
N ARG A 6 -5.86 1.92 17.21
CA ARG A 6 -6.38 3.19 16.70
C ARG A 6 -6.77 2.88 15.27
N ALA A 7 -8.07 2.89 14.99
CA ALA A 7 -8.62 2.91 13.64
C ALA A 7 -8.12 4.19 12.95
N GLN A 8 -6.84 4.18 12.57
CA GLN A 8 -6.18 5.27 11.92
C GLN A 8 -6.33 5.01 10.44
N GLU A 9 -6.95 5.95 9.73
CA GLU A 9 -7.10 5.87 8.29
C GLU A 9 -5.74 6.11 7.62
N TRP A 10 -5.40 5.23 6.69
CA TRP A 10 -4.20 5.30 5.88
C TRP A 10 -4.61 5.57 4.44
N ALA A 11 -3.82 6.39 3.76
CA ALA A 11 -3.89 6.66 2.34
C ALA A 11 -2.69 6.01 1.64
N VAL A 12 -2.90 5.49 0.45
CA VAL A 12 -1.81 5.08 -0.43
C VAL A 12 -1.30 6.33 -1.14
N VAL A 13 0.00 6.56 -1.02
CA VAL A 13 0.71 7.64 -1.69
C VAL A 13 1.71 7.06 -2.67
N VAL A 14 1.91 7.76 -3.79
CA VAL A 14 2.89 7.45 -4.82
C VAL A 14 3.78 8.67 -5.02
N ASN A 15 5.08 8.47 -5.19
CA ASN A 15 5.99 9.57 -5.54
C ASN A 15 6.22 9.63 -7.06
N ASP A 16 6.98 10.64 -7.50
CA ASP A 16 7.39 10.80 -8.89
C ASP A 16 8.24 9.62 -9.42
N GLU A 17 8.79 8.78 -8.55
CA GLU A 17 9.57 7.58 -8.87
C GLU A 17 8.71 6.29 -8.91
N GLU A 18 7.38 6.42 -8.94
CA GLU A 18 6.41 5.31 -8.95
C GLU A 18 6.55 4.35 -7.73
N GLN A 19 7.08 4.86 -6.62
CA GLN A 19 7.18 4.13 -5.36
C GLN A 19 5.89 4.32 -4.57
N TYR A 20 5.27 3.20 -4.19
CA TYR A 20 4.06 3.19 -3.41
C TYR A 20 4.39 3.09 -1.91
N SER A 21 3.75 3.92 -1.10
CA SER A 21 3.86 3.87 0.35
C SER A 21 2.52 4.14 1.02
N VAL A 22 2.40 3.80 2.30
CA VAL A 22 1.21 4.13 3.10
C VAL A 22 1.50 5.33 3.98
N TRP A 23 0.61 6.33 3.93
CA TRP A 23 0.70 7.55 4.72
C TRP A 23 -0.57 7.74 5.56
N PRO A 24 -0.50 8.23 6.80
CA PRO A 24 -1.70 8.51 7.59
C PRO A 24 -2.54 9.60 6.92
N ALA A 25 -3.82 9.34 6.70
CA ALA A 25 -4.77 10.29 6.09
C ALA A 25 -5.06 11.51 6.98
N ASP A 26 -4.68 11.43 8.26
CA ASP A 26 -4.78 12.52 9.23
C ASP A 26 -3.83 13.71 8.93
N ARG A 27 -2.86 13.54 8.02
CA ARG A 27 -1.89 14.57 7.67
C ARG A 27 -1.64 14.65 6.16
N PRO A 28 -1.38 15.85 5.63
CA PRO A 28 -1.07 16.02 4.22
C PRO A 28 0.21 15.26 3.84
N ALA A 29 0.27 14.80 2.58
CA ALA A 29 1.46 14.17 2.03
C ALA A 29 2.62 15.18 1.91
N PRO A 30 3.87 14.76 2.15
CA PRO A 30 5.04 15.61 1.94
C PRO A 30 5.25 15.94 0.44
N ALA A 31 6.01 16.99 0.16
CA ALA A 31 6.30 17.42 -1.21
C ALA A 31 6.95 16.28 -2.04
N GLY A 32 6.46 16.06 -3.26
CA GLY A 32 6.89 14.95 -4.13
C GLY A 32 6.14 13.63 -3.90
N TRP A 33 5.15 13.61 -3.00
CA TRP A 33 4.24 12.49 -2.82
C TRP A 33 2.82 12.92 -3.17
N HIS A 34 2.12 12.03 -3.88
CA HIS A 34 0.77 12.23 -4.39
C HIS A 34 -0.14 11.12 -3.87
N GLU A 35 -1.28 11.48 -3.31
CA GLU A 35 -2.28 10.50 -2.90
C GLU A 35 -2.91 9.85 -4.13
N THR A 36 -2.98 8.52 -4.14
CA THR A 36 -3.59 7.77 -5.26
C THR A 36 -5.11 7.74 -5.19
N GLY A 37 -5.69 8.23 -4.09
CA GLY A 37 -7.13 8.17 -3.79
C GLY A 37 -7.58 6.86 -3.13
N ARG A 38 -6.66 5.95 -2.80
CA ARG A 38 -6.96 4.74 -2.01
C ARG A 38 -6.78 5.06 -0.53
N HIS A 39 -7.86 4.95 0.24
CA HIS A 39 -7.87 5.13 1.70
C HIS A 39 -8.46 3.89 2.38
N GLY A 40 -8.02 3.56 3.58
CA GLY A 40 -8.55 2.45 4.36
C GLY A 40 -7.67 2.09 5.55
N THR A 41 -7.76 0.84 6.00
CA THR A 41 -6.85 0.35 7.03
C THR A 41 -5.43 0.20 6.48
N ARG A 42 -4.44 0.17 7.38
CA ARG A 42 -3.04 -0.04 6.99
C ARG A 42 -2.87 -1.34 6.20
N GLU A 43 -3.55 -2.39 6.61
CA GLU A 43 -3.52 -3.70 5.96
C GLU A 43 -4.14 -3.67 4.57
N GLU A 44 -5.34 -3.10 4.40
CA GLU A 44 -5.96 -2.96 3.07
C GLU A 44 -5.14 -2.10 2.11
N CYS A 45 -4.51 -1.03 2.62
CA CYS A 45 -3.63 -0.19 1.82
C CYS A 45 -2.37 -0.95 1.42
N LEU A 46 -1.75 -1.70 2.34
CA LEU A 46 -0.59 -2.54 2.04
C LEU A 46 -0.92 -3.68 1.08
N GLU A 47 -2.10 -4.30 1.19
CA GLU A 47 -2.57 -5.32 0.26
C GLU A 47 -2.82 -4.73 -1.12
N HIS A 48 -3.45 -3.55 -1.19
CA HIS A 48 -3.64 -2.83 -2.45
C HIS A 48 -2.31 -2.45 -3.09
N ILE A 49 -1.36 -1.94 -2.31
CA ILE A 49 0.01 -1.68 -2.79
C ILE A 49 0.65 -2.98 -3.25
N ALA A 50 0.54 -4.08 -2.51
CA ALA A 50 1.08 -5.37 -2.94
C ALA A 50 0.43 -5.89 -4.23
N GLN A 51 -0.84 -5.55 -4.49
CA GLN A 51 -1.58 -5.88 -5.71
C GLN A 51 -1.25 -4.95 -6.90
N VAL A 52 -1.10 -3.65 -6.67
CA VAL A 52 -0.84 -2.63 -7.70
C VAL A 52 0.66 -2.52 -7.99
N TRP A 53 1.48 -2.44 -6.95
CA TRP A 53 2.93 -2.58 -6.99
C TRP A 53 3.34 -4.05 -7.09
N THR A 54 2.63 -4.80 -7.96
CA THR A 54 2.88 -6.23 -8.20
C THR A 54 4.16 -6.50 -8.97
N ASP A 55 4.80 -5.47 -9.54
CA ASP A 55 6.07 -5.62 -10.25
C ASP A 55 7.22 -4.97 -9.48
N MET A 56 7.57 -5.61 -8.36
CA MET A 56 8.91 -5.52 -7.79
C MET A 56 9.77 -6.75 -8.15
N ARG A 57 9.23 -7.72 -8.93
CA ARG A 57 9.87 -8.66 -9.89
C ARG A 57 8.87 -9.68 -10.49
N PRO A 58 9.16 -10.28 -11.67
CA PRO A 58 8.18 -10.58 -12.72
C PRO A 58 7.26 -11.77 -12.42
N LEU A 59 6.20 -11.87 -13.23
CA LEU A 59 5.21 -12.95 -13.48
C LEU A 59 5.53 -14.40 -13.05
N SER A 60 6.80 -14.77 -12.83
CA SER A 60 7.29 -16.06 -12.37
C SER A 60 6.83 -16.45 -10.95
N LEU A 61 6.59 -15.49 -10.04
CA LEU A 61 6.07 -15.80 -8.71
C LEU A 61 4.54 -16.03 -8.71
N ARG A 62 3.81 -15.33 -9.61
CA ARG A 62 2.34 -15.46 -9.77
C ARG A 62 1.92 -16.89 -10.10
N LYS A 63 2.67 -17.60 -10.95
CA LYS A 63 2.39 -19.00 -11.31
C LYS A 63 2.54 -20.00 -10.16
N ARG A 64 3.23 -19.65 -9.05
CA ARG A 64 3.48 -20.60 -7.94
C ARG A 64 2.39 -20.57 -6.87
N LEU A 65 1.65 -19.47 -6.73
CA LEU A 65 0.57 -19.33 -5.75
C LEU A 65 -0.81 -19.70 -6.33
N GLU A 66 -1.02 -19.54 -7.64
CA GLU A 66 -2.21 -20.10 -8.32
C GLU A 66 -2.19 -21.63 -8.42
N ALA A 67 -1.00 -22.26 -8.43
CA ALA A 67 -0.83 -23.72 -8.50
C ALA A 67 -1.08 -24.47 -7.18
N GLN A 68 -1.57 -23.78 -6.14
CA GLN A 68 -1.88 -24.39 -4.84
C GLN A 68 -3.40 -24.48 -4.58
N LYS A 69 -4.21 -24.38 -5.65
CA LYS A 69 -5.63 -24.68 -5.61
C LYS A 69 -5.97 -25.88 -6.49
#